data_AF-A0A7N2MZJ9-F1
#
_entry.id   AF-A0A7N2MZJ9-F1
#
_cell.length_a   1.000
_cell.length_b   1.000
_cell.length_c   1.000
_cell.angle_alpha   90.00
_cell.angle_beta   90.00
_cell.angle_gamma   90.00
#
_symmetry.space_group_name_H-M   'P 1'
#
loop_
_entity.id
_entity.type
_entity.pdbx_description
1 polymer ?
#
loop_
_entity_poly.entity_id
_entity_poly.type
_entity_poly.pdbx_seq_one_letter_code
_entity_poly.pdbx_strand_id
1 'polypeptide(L)'
;MLIPNCLFRVGGAAVLLSNKAPDKQRAKYKLVHVVRTHRGAYDKACRCFYQEQDDVGKTGVSLSKDLMAIAGGTLKTNITTLGPIVLLEAKSP
;
A
#
# COMPACT_ATOMS: atom_id res chain seq x y z
N MET A 1 -4.35 23.34 -4.91
CA MET A 1 -4.93 22.01 -4.61
C MET A 1 -4.94 21.74 -3.10
N LEU A 2 -6.10 21.52 -2.48
CA LEU A 2 -6.22 21.35 -1.01
C LEU A 2 -6.68 19.95 -0.59
N ILE A 3 -7.70 19.37 -1.24
CA ILE A 3 -8.29 18.09 -0.82
C ILE A 3 -7.31 16.91 -0.89
N PRO A 4 -6.57 16.68 -2.00
CA PRO A 4 -5.57 15.61 -2.04
C PRO A 4 -4.50 15.78 -0.97
N ASN A 5 -4.03 17.02 -0.75
CA ASN A 5 -3.02 17.30 0.27
C ASN A 5 -3.49 16.92 1.69
N CYS A 6 -4.78 17.09 1.98
CA CYS A 6 -5.36 16.65 3.26
C CYS A 6 -5.41 15.12 3.39
N LEU A 7 -5.68 14.39 2.30
CA LEU A 7 -5.70 12.92 2.29
C LEU A 7 -4.34 12.31 2.65
N PHE A 8 -3.23 12.91 2.16
CA PHE A 8 -1.88 12.36 2.38
C PHE A 8 -1.15 12.96 3.58
N ARG A 9 -1.66 14.04 4.20
CA ARG A 9 -1.06 14.63 5.40
C ARG A 9 -1.56 14.04 6.71
N VAL A 10 -2.60 13.20 6.69
CA VAL A 10 -3.23 12.67 7.91
C VAL A 10 -3.07 11.15 7.96
N GLY A 11 -2.50 10.65 9.05
CA GLY A 11 -2.34 9.22 9.32
C GLY A 11 -0.90 8.83 9.57
N GLY A 12 -0.60 8.39 10.80
CA GLY A 12 0.69 7.83 11.19
C GLY A 12 0.49 6.52 11.92
N ALA A 13 1.31 5.52 11.60
CA ALA A 13 1.35 4.25 12.32
C ALA A 13 2.80 3.81 12.45
N ALA A 14 3.13 3.16 13.56
CA ALA A 14 4.42 2.55 13.80
C ALA A 14 4.22 1.07 14.14
N VAL A 15 5.06 0.22 13.56
CA VAL A 15 5.08 -1.22 13.83
C VAL A 15 6.52 -1.59 14.19
N LEU A 16 6.72 -2.25 15.33
CA LEU A 16 8.00 -2.82 15.72
C LEU A 16 8.07 -4.28 15.29
N LEU A 17 9.09 -4.64 14.52
CA LEU A 17 9.38 -6.02 14.10
C LEU A 17 10.61 -6.52 14.85
N SER A 18 10.56 -7.77 15.31
CA SER A 18 11.68 -8.45 15.96
C SER A 18 11.74 -9.91 15.51
N ASN A 19 12.96 -10.42 15.36
CA ASN A 19 13.24 -11.84 15.14
C ASN A 19 13.76 -12.54 16.41
N LYS A 20 13.77 -11.86 17.57
CA LYS A 20 14.28 -12.42 18.82
C LYS A 20 13.22 -13.31 19.48
N ALA A 21 13.63 -14.51 19.90
CA ALA A 21 12.74 -15.46 20.56
C ALA A 21 12.02 -14.91 21.82
N PRO A 22 12.66 -14.11 22.69
CA PRO A 22 11.98 -13.53 23.86
C PRO A 22 10.83 -12.58 23.51
N ASP A 23 10.89 -11.90 22.36
CA ASP A 23 9.85 -10.95 21.94
C ASP A 23 8.60 -11.68 21.39
N LYS A 24 8.71 -12.97 21.07
CA LYS A 24 7.61 -13.78 20.52
C LYS A 24 6.40 -13.82 21.43
N GLN A 25 6.60 -13.92 22.75
CA GLN A 25 5.49 -13.95 23.72
C GLN A 25 4.79 -12.59 23.88
N ARG A 26 5.44 -11.49 23.49
CA ARG A 26 4.91 -10.12 23.58
C ARG A 26 4.29 -9.63 22.27
N ALA A 27 4.59 -10.30 21.16
CA ALA A 27 4.13 -9.90 19.83
C ALA A 27 2.62 -10.10 19.67
N LYS A 28 1.90 -9.05 19.22
CA LYS A 28 0.46 -9.13 18.92
C LYS A 28 0.16 -9.94 17.66
N TYR A 29 1.06 -9.90 16.69
CA TYR A 29 0.93 -10.56 15.40
C TYR A 29 2.27 -11.17 14.98
N LYS A 30 2.22 -12.25 14.21
CA LYS A 30 3.37 -12.86 13.54
C LYS A 30 3.30 -12.51 12.06
N LEU A 31 4.39 -11.97 11.50
CA LEU A 31 4.52 -11.83 10.05
C LEU A 31 4.87 -13.21 9.46
N VAL A 32 4.04 -13.69 8.54
CA VAL A 32 4.18 -15.04 7.97
C VAL A 32 4.55 -14.98 6.49
N HIS A 33 3.77 -14.24 5.70
CA HIS A 33 3.99 -14.05 4.26
C HIS A 33 3.97 -12.57 3.88
N VAL A 34 4.75 -12.24 2.84
CA VAL A 34 4.76 -10.92 2.22
C VAL A 34 4.76 -11.09 0.71
N VAL A 35 3.80 -10.46 0.03
CA VAL A 35 3.75 -10.38 -1.43
C VAL A 35 3.75 -8.92 -1.85
N ARG A 36 4.71 -8.54 -2.70
CA ARG A 36 4.82 -7.18 -3.25
C ARG A 36 4.33 -7.17 -4.70
N THR A 37 3.38 -6.30 -5.01
CA THR A 37 2.93 -6.04 -6.38
C THR A 37 3.31 -4.62 -6.78
N HIS A 38 4.00 -4.45 -7.90
CA HIS A 38 4.46 -3.16 -8.40
C HIS A 38 4.01 -2.93 -9.85
N ARG A 39 3.31 -1.81 -10.09
CA ARG A 39 2.82 -1.41 -11.42
C ARG A 39 3.39 -0.08 -11.91
N GLY A 40 4.47 0.42 -11.29
CA GLY A 40 5.07 1.71 -11.65
C GLY A 40 5.60 1.80 -13.08
N ALA A 41 5.80 0.67 -13.78
CA ALA A 41 6.18 0.65 -15.18
C ALA A 41 5.05 1.08 -16.15
N TYR A 42 3.79 1.12 -15.69
CA TYR A 42 2.66 1.58 -16.49
C TYR A 42 2.48 3.09 -16.32
N ASP A 43 2.53 3.85 -17.42
CA ASP A 43 2.48 5.32 -17.40
C ASP A 43 1.25 5.86 -16.64
N LYS A 44 0.07 5.26 -16.85
CA LYS A 44 -1.14 5.63 -16.11
C LYS A 44 -1.02 5.39 -14.60
N ALA A 45 -0.33 4.34 -14.18
CA ALA A 45 -0.11 4.03 -12.77
C ALA A 45 0.97 4.90 -12.12
N CYS A 46 1.94 5.37 -12.90
CA CYS A 46 2.93 6.33 -12.44
C CYS A 46 2.32 7.74 -12.35
N ARG A 47 1.53 8.14 -13.35
CA ARG A 47 0.91 9.48 -13.44
C ARG A 47 -0.38 9.65 -12.65
N CYS A 48 -1.00 8.56 -12.16
CA CYS A 48 -2.24 8.70 -11.39
C CYS A 48 -2.05 9.42 -10.04
N PHE A 49 -0.80 9.56 -9.62
CA PHE A 49 -0.38 10.23 -8.41
C PHE A 49 0.90 11.02 -8.69
N TYR A 50 0.80 12.34 -8.82
CA TYR A 50 1.97 13.18 -9.12
C TYR A 50 1.95 14.48 -8.34
N GLN A 51 3.12 14.99 -8.01
CA GLN A 51 3.24 16.30 -7.36
C GLN A 51 3.28 17.39 -8.45
N GLU A 52 2.36 18.33 -8.38
CA GLU A 52 2.23 19.42 -9.36
C GLU A 52 1.96 20.76 -8.68
N GLN A 53 2.20 21.83 -9.41
CA GLN A 53 1.95 23.19 -8.94
C GLN A 53 0.58 23.64 -9.46
N ASP A 54 -0.25 24.19 -8.56
CA ASP A 54 -1.51 24.80 -8.97
C ASP A 54 -1.32 26.19 -9.61
N ASP A 55 -2.41 26.74 -10.14
CA ASP A 55 -2.42 28.05 -10.83
C ASP A 55 -1.97 29.22 -9.94
N VAL A 56 -1.93 29.03 -8.62
CA VAL A 56 -1.52 30.02 -7.62
C VAL A 56 -0.09 29.75 -7.13
N GLY A 57 0.63 28.86 -7.80
CA GLY A 57 2.02 28.55 -7.48
C GLY A 57 2.19 27.62 -6.27
N LYS A 58 1.12 27.02 -5.72
CA LYS A 58 1.23 26.12 -4.57
C LYS A 58 1.41 24.68 -5.03
N THR A 59 2.53 24.08 -4.65
CA THR A 59 2.79 22.67 -4.90
C THR A 59 1.88 21.78 -4.07
N GLY A 60 1.21 20.84 -4.71
CA GLY A 60 0.35 19.86 -4.10
C GLY A 60 0.36 18.53 -4.83
N VAL A 61 -0.51 17.64 -4.39
CA VAL A 61 -0.70 16.33 -5.00
C VAL A 61 -1.85 16.38 -6.00
N SER A 62 -1.60 15.89 -7.21
CA SER A 62 -2.61 15.57 -8.22
C SER A 62 -3.05 14.12 -8.13
N LEU A 63 -4.36 13.91 -8.26
CA LEU A 63 -4.99 12.59 -8.29
C LEU A 63 -5.76 12.43 -9.59
N SER A 64 -5.36 11.47 -10.41
CA SER A 64 -6.13 11.10 -11.62
C SER A 64 -7.39 10.32 -11.24
N LYS A 65 -8.44 10.47 -12.05
CA LYS A 65 -9.66 9.64 -11.98
C LYS A 65 -9.37 8.15 -12.17
N ASP A 66 -8.27 7.82 -12.85
CA ASP A 66 -7.83 6.44 -13.08
C ASP A 66 -7.33 5.74 -11.81
N LEU A 67 -7.04 6.49 -10.73
CA LEU A 67 -6.44 5.96 -9.51
C LEU A 67 -7.23 4.78 -8.94
N MET A 68 -8.56 4.89 -8.87
CA MET A 68 -9.40 3.82 -8.30
C MET A 68 -9.31 2.52 -9.12
N ALA A 69 -9.33 2.61 -10.45
CA ALA A 69 -9.22 1.46 -11.33
C ALA A 69 -7.82 0.79 -11.23
N ILE A 70 -6.76 1.62 -11.20
CA ILE A 70 -5.37 1.15 -11.11
C ILE A 70 -5.09 0.50 -9.75
N ALA A 71 -5.53 1.15 -8.66
CA ALA A 71 -5.40 0.62 -7.31
C ALA A 71 -6.17 -0.70 -7.17
N GLY A 72 -7.42 -0.75 -7.64
CA GLY A 72 -8.23 -1.96 -7.63
C GLY A 72 -7.58 -3.12 -8.41
N GLY A 73 -7.05 -2.86 -9.60
CA GLY A 73 -6.34 -3.88 -10.38
C GLY A 73 -5.05 -4.36 -9.72
N THR A 74 -4.32 -3.47 -9.05
CA THR A 74 -3.09 -3.80 -8.30
C THR A 74 -3.43 -4.66 -7.08
N LEU A 75 -4.44 -4.28 -6.31
CA LEU A 75 -4.94 -5.04 -5.15
C LEU A 75 -5.45 -6.41 -5.56
N LYS A 76 -6.25 -6.50 -6.64
CA LYS A 76 -6.72 -7.78 -7.17
C LYS A 76 -5.57 -8.72 -7.49
N THR A 77 -4.54 -8.22 -8.19
CA THR A 77 -3.35 -9.02 -8.53
C THR A 77 -2.62 -9.50 -7.27
N ASN A 78 -2.44 -8.62 -6.29
CA ASN A 78 -1.78 -8.95 -5.04
C ASN A 78 -2.54 -10.03 -4.26
N ILE A 79 -3.86 -9.84 -4.06
CA ILE A 79 -4.72 -10.78 -3.32
C ILE A 79 -4.82 -12.12 -4.05
N THR A 80 -4.92 -12.15 -5.38
CA THR A 80 -4.93 -13.41 -6.15
C THR A 80 -3.61 -14.17 -5.99
N THR A 81 -2.49 -13.47 -5.80
CA THR A 81 -1.18 -14.10 -5.55
C THR A 81 -1.04 -14.56 -4.10
N LEU A 82 -1.47 -13.73 -3.15
CA LEU A 82 -1.36 -14.00 -1.71
C LEU A 82 -2.36 -15.05 -1.22
N GLY A 83 -3.57 -15.07 -1.77
CA GLY A 83 -4.70 -15.89 -1.33
C GLY A 83 -4.36 -17.38 -1.21
N PRO A 84 -3.81 -18.03 -2.26
CA PRO A 84 -3.41 -19.42 -2.18
C PRO A 84 -2.36 -19.69 -1.08
N ILE A 85 -1.40 -18.78 -0.89
CA ILE A 85 -0.32 -18.93 0.10
C ILE A 85 -0.90 -18.96 1.52
N VAL A 86 -1.82 -18.03 1.81
CA VAL A 86 -2.44 -17.91 3.14
C VAL A 86 -3.44 -19.05 3.40
N LEU A 87 -4.20 -19.48 2.39
CA LEU A 87 -5.21 -20.54 2.54
C LEU A 87 -4.59 -21.95 2.68
N LEU A 88 -3.44 -22.19 2.06
CA LEU A 88 -2.74 -23.47 2.18
C LEU A 88 -2.09 -23.63 3.56
N GLU A 89 -1.59 -22.55 4.15
CA GLU A 89 -1.00 -22.58 5.49
C GLU A 89 -2.04 -22.67 6.61
N ALA A 90 -3.25 -22.15 6.41
CA ALA A 90 -4.35 -22.37 7.37
C ALA A 90 -4.72 -23.87 7.55
N LYS A 91 -4.21 -24.76 6.68
CA LYS A 91 -4.37 -26.22 6.77
C LYS A 91 -3.15 -26.94 7.36
N SER A 92 -2.04 -26.26 7.64
CA SER A 92 -0.90 -26.88 8.33
C SER A 92 -1.07 -26.78 9.86
N PRO A 93 -0.86 -27.88 10.61
CA PRO A 93 -1.09 -27.97 12.06
C PRO A 93 -0.18 -27.07 12.90
#